data_AF-A0A5D9CXC5-F1
#
_entry.id   AF-A0A5D9CXC5-F1
#
_cell.length_a   1.000
_cell.length_b   1.000
_cell.length_c   1.000
_cell.angle_alpha   90.00
_cell.angle_beta   90.00
_cell.angle_gamma   90.00
#
_symmetry.space_group_name_H-M   'P 1'
#
loop_
_entity.id
_entity.type
_entity.pdbx_description
1 polymer ?
#
loop_
_entity_poly.entity_id
_entity_poly.type
_entity_poly.pdbx_seq_one_letter_code
_entity_poly.pdbx_strand_id
1 'polypeptide(L)'
;MDFTSTFYSDGLREMAATYSRLAADLTSLAKGHLPYPAVTIDDWIIVRRAVPCLLGTMNSHPSIHDGKGGVTSELIYIDQSLGIARTTNRWYSLGSLLVQQELQS
;
A
#
# COMPACT_ATOMS: atom_id res chain seq x y z
N MET A 1 0.88 -12.86 -14.72
CA MET A 1 1.26 -12.82 -13.29
C MET A 1 0.10 -12.16 -12.58
N ASP A 2 -0.67 -12.92 -11.81
CA ASP A 2 -1.87 -12.42 -11.16
C ASP A 2 -1.47 -11.59 -9.93
N PHE A 3 -1.51 -10.27 -10.07
CA PHE A 3 -1.16 -9.33 -9.00
C PHE A 3 -2.07 -9.46 -7.77
N THR A 4 -3.19 -10.18 -7.85
CA THR A 4 -4.16 -10.30 -6.76
C THR A 4 -3.82 -11.42 -5.76
N SER A 5 -2.99 -12.41 -6.14
CA SER A 5 -2.73 -13.57 -5.28
C SER A 5 -1.85 -13.27 -4.06
N THR A 6 -1.09 -12.16 -4.07
CA THR A 6 -0.22 -11.74 -2.95
C THR A 6 -0.98 -11.01 -1.83
N PHE A 7 -2.24 -10.63 -2.07
CA PHE A 7 -3.02 -9.81 -1.12
C PHE A 7 -4.00 -10.61 -0.23
N TYR A 8 -4.06 -11.95 -0.35
CA TYR A 8 -4.96 -12.78 0.46
C TYR A 8 -4.39 -13.12 1.86
N SER A 9 -5.31 -13.54 2.75
CA SER A 9 -5.26 -13.52 4.23
C SER A 9 -3.99 -13.97 4.95
N ASP A 10 -3.17 -14.87 4.38
CA ASP A 10 -1.87 -15.23 4.98
C ASP A 10 -0.87 -14.04 4.92
N GLY A 11 -1.02 -13.17 3.92
CA GLY A 11 -0.21 -11.98 3.72
C GLY A 11 -0.41 -10.90 4.79
N LEU A 12 -1.56 -10.79 5.46
CA LEU A 12 -1.79 -9.71 6.43
C LEU A 12 -0.87 -9.84 7.66
N ARG A 13 -0.66 -11.06 8.16
CA ARG A 13 0.22 -11.32 9.31
C ARG A 13 1.68 -11.05 8.96
N GLU A 14 2.13 -11.55 7.81
CA GLU A 14 3.49 -11.33 7.33
C GLU A 14 3.76 -9.85 7.04
N MET A 15 2.78 -9.15 6.48
CA MET A 15 2.84 -7.71 6.22
C MET A 15 2.93 -6.92 7.52
N ALA A 16 2.08 -7.23 8.51
CA ALA A 16 2.11 -6.60 9.83
C ALA A 16 3.46 -6.84 10.53
N ALA A 17 4.01 -8.06 10.45
CA ALA A 17 5.32 -8.38 11.00
C ALA A 17 6.45 -7.62 10.28
N THR A 18 6.35 -7.48 8.96
CA THR A 18 7.32 -6.73 8.14
C THR A 18 7.32 -5.26 8.49
N TYR A 19 6.16 -4.60 8.59
CA TYR A 19 6.09 -3.20 9.01
C TYR A 19 6.54 -2.98 10.45
N SER A 20 6.24 -3.92 11.36
CA SER A 20 6.69 -3.83 12.75
C SER A 20 8.22 -3.88 12.85
N ARG A 21 8.86 -4.77 12.09
CA ARG A 21 10.33 -4.83 12.00
C ARG A 21 10.91 -3.55 11.41
N LEU A 22 10.37 -3.08 10.28
CA LEU A 22 10.81 -1.82 9.66
C LEU A 22 10.70 -0.63 10.63
N ALA A 23 9.58 -0.50 11.34
CA ALA A 23 9.38 0.57 12.32
C ALA A 23 10.39 0.48 13.48
N ALA A 24 10.67 -0.74 13.96
CA ALA A 24 11.67 -0.96 14.99
C ALA A 24 13.08 -0.59 14.52
N ASP A 25 13.46 -0.99 13.31
CA ASP A 25 14.77 -0.67 12.71
C ASP A 25 14.95 0.85 12.55
N LEU A 26 13.95 1.55 11.98
CA LEU A 26 13.97 3.00 11.82
C LEU A 26 14.02 3.73 13.16
N THR A 27 13.31 3.22 14.18
CA THR A 27 13.34 3.78 15.53
C THR A 27 14.70 3.57 16.20
N SER A 28 15.33 2.42 15.98
CA SER A 28 16.66 2.11 16.48
C SER A 28 17.70 3.06 15.87
N LEU A 29 17.61 3.29 14.56
CA LEU A 29 18.46 4.23 13.83
C LEU A 29 18.27 5.67 14.31
N ALA A 30 17.03 6.10 14.55
CA ALA A 30 16.74 7.43 15.09
C ALA A 30 17.35 7.65 16.49
N LYS A 31 17.66 6.58 17.23
CA LYS A 31 18.38 6.60 18.51
C LYS A 31 19.90 6.52 18.37
N GLY A 32 20.43 6.49 17.14
CA GLY A 32 21.86 6.40 16.85
C GLY A 32 22.42 4.98 16.74
N HIS A 33 21.59 3.93 16.81
CA HIS A 33 22.07 2.57 16.59
C HIS A 33 22.21 2.30 15.10
N LEU A 34 23.42 2.04 14.65
CA LEU A 34 23.69 1.74 13.25
C LEU A 34 23.37 0.26 12.94
N PRO A 35 22.70 -0.04 11.81
CA PRO A 35 22.41 -1.41 11.42
C PRO A 35 23.68 -2.09 10.92
N TYR A 36 24.26 -2.97 11.74
CA TYR A 36 25.41 -3.82 11.37
C TYR A 36 25.19 -5.28 11.79
N PRO A 37 25.56 -6.26 10.95
CA PRO A 37 26.10 -6.10 9.59
C PRO A 37 25.00 -5.73 8.58
N ALA A 38 25.32 -4.88 7.61
CA ALA A 38 24.42 -4.48 6.52
C ALA A 38 24.87 -5.07 5.18
N VAL A 39 23.91 -5.28 4.27
CA VAL A 39 24.19 -5.64 2.87
C VAL A 39 24.77 -4.42 2.16
N THR A 40 25.84 -4.60 1.39
CA THR A 40 26.50 -3.54 0.61
C THR A 40 25.92 -3.44 -0.80
N ILE A 41 25.85 -2.23 -1.34
CA ILE A 41 25.48 -1.94 -2.73
C ILE A 41 26.44 -0.88 -3.28
N ASP A 42 27.09 -1.19 -4.40
CA ASP A 42 27.99 -0.28 -5.11
C ASP A 42 27.26 0.40 -6.28
N ASP A 43 27.78 1.53 -6.76
CA ASP A 43 27.27 2.29 -7.93
C ASP A 43 25.76 2.62 -7.91
N TRP A 44 25.23 2.94 -6.72
CA TRP A 44 23.80 3.16 -6.55
C TRP A 44 23.34 4.57 -7.00
N ILE A 45 22.12 4.61 -7.56
CA ILE A 45 21.38 5.85 -7.85
C ILE A 45 19.96 5.78 -7.25
N ILE A 46 19.34 6.92 -6.99
CA ILE A 46 17.95 6.98 -6.52
C ILE A 46 17.02 6.87 -7.74
N VAL A 47 16.18 5.84 -7.74
CA VAL A 47 15.14 5.62 -8.74
C VAL A 47 13.75 5.56 -8.10
N ARG A 48 12.69 5.75 -8.89
CA ARG A 48 11.30 5.63 -8.46
C ARG A 48 10.65 4.42 -9.14
N ARG A 49 9.87 3.64 -8.38
CA ARG A 49 9.07 2.51 -8.89
C ARG A 49 7.58 2.85 -8.84
N ALA A 50 6.82 2.33 -9.80
CA ALA A 50 5.36 2.33 -9.71
C ALA A 50 4.90 1.36 -8.60
N VAL A 51 3.84 1.75 -7.89
CA VAL A 51 3.22 0.93 -6.84
C VAL A 51 1.71 0.85 -7.08
N PRO A 52 1.03 -0.24 -6.69
CA PRO A 52 -0.42 -0.33 -6.79
C PRO A 52 -1.10 0.71 -5.89
N CYS A 53 -2.15 1.35 -6.40
CA CYS A 53 -3.00 2.28 -5.66
C CYS A 53 -4.47 2.03 -6.00
N LEU A 54 -5.38 2.53 -5.16
CA LEU A 54 -6.80 2.60 -5.51
C LEU A 54 -7.08 3.93 -6.22
N LEU A 55 -7.83 3.86 -7.32
CA LEU A 55 -8.44 5.00 -7.99
C LEU A 55 -9.95 4.90 -7.81
N GLY A 56 -10.58 5.98 -7.37
CA GLY A 56 -12.03 6.00 -7.21
C GLY A 56 -12.56 7.33 -6.71
N THR A 57 -13.87 7.35 -6.45
CA THR A 57 -14.55 8.51 -5.85
C THR A 57 -14.44 8.45 -4.34
N MET A 58 -13.91 9.51 -3.74
CA MET A 58 -13.73 9.64 -2.30
C MET A 58 -15.05 10.01 -1.63
N ASN A 59 -15.33 9.35 -0.51
CA ASN A 59 -16.42 9.69 0.40
C ASN A 59 -15.88 9.64 1.84
N SER A 60 -16.27 10.62 2.65
CA SER A 60 -15.85 10.78 4.05
C SER A 60 -14.34 10.92 4.24
N HIS A 61 -13.61 11.39 3.23
CA HIS A 61 -12.17 11.63 3.36
C HIS A 61 -11.93 12.92 4.15
N PRO A 62 -11.04 12.93 5.16
CA PRO A 62 -10.90 14.07 6.09
C PRO A 62 -10.48 15.39 5.42
N SER A 63 -9.92 15.33 4.22
CA SER A 63 -9.43 16.50 3.48
C SER A 63 -9.85 16.54 2.00
N ILE A 64 -10.69 15.60 1.54
CA ILE A 64 -11.18 15.59 0.15
C ILE A 64 -12.70 15.58 0.23
N HIS A 65 -13.35 16.55 -0.43
CA HIS A 65 -14.80 16.62 -0.47
C HIS A 65 -15.40 15.36 -1.13
N ASP A 66 -16.56 14.96 -0.64
CA ASP A 66 -17.30 13.83 -1.16
C ASP A 66 -17.62 13.98 -2.64
N GLY A 67 -17.67 12.86 -3.36
CA GLY A 67 -17.95 12.84 -4.79
C GLY A 67 -16.76 13.23 -5.68
N LYS A 68 -15.58 13.52 -5.11
CA LYS A 68 -14.37 13.83 -5.90
C LYS A 68 -13.54 12.58 -6.18
N GLY A 69 -13.05 12.46 -7.42
CA GLY A 69 -12.09 11.43 -7.79
C GLY A 69 -10.74 11.63 -7.09
N GLY A 70 -10.07 10.54 -6.75
CA GLY A 70 -8.75 10.56 -6.15
C GLY A 70 -7.99 9.24 -6.33
N VAL A 71 -6.66 9.35 -6.27
CA VAL A 71 -5.74 8.20 -6.22
C VAL A 71 -5.18 8.12 -4.80
N THR A 72 -5.20 6.93 -4.22
CA THR A 72 -4.68 6.72 -2.87
C THR A 72 -3.15 6.64 -2.87
N SER A 73 -2.56 6.64 -1.67
CA SER A 73 -1.22 6.08 -1.49
C SER A 73 -1.21 4.57 -1.78
N GLU A 74 -0.01 3.98 -1.72
CA GLU A 74 0.22 2.56 -1.97
C GLU A 74 -0.78 1.66 -1.24
N LEU A 75 -1.37 0.73 -2.00
CA LEU A 75 -2.24 -0.32 -1.53
C LEU A 75 -1.41 -1.43 -0.87
N ILE A 76 -1.71 -1.70 0.39
CA ILE A 76 -0.99 -2.66 1.23
C ILE A 76 -1.76 -3.97 1.37
N TYR A 77 -3.07 -3.88 1.52
CA TYR A 77 -3.95 -5.03 1.70
C TYR A 77 -5.29 -4.76 1.06
N ILE A 78 -5.89 -5.80 0.48
CA ILE A 78 -7.25 -5.74 -0.04
C ILE A 78 -7.93 -7.08 0.20
N ASP A 79 -9.17 -7.01 0.68
CA ASP A 79 -10.07 -8.15 0.76
C ASP A 79 -11.40 -7.73 0.16
N GLN A 80 -11.63 -8.16 -1.08
CA GLN A 80 -12.86 -7.83 -1.81
C GLN A 80 -14.08 -8.54 -1.21
N SER A 81 -13.89 -9.71 -0.58
CA SER A 81 -14.98 -10.45 0.06
C SER A 81 -15.48 -9.74 1.32
N LEU A 82 -14.55 -9.14 2.07
CA LEU A 82 -14.86 -8.30 3.24
C LEU A 82 -15.15 -6.84 2.88
N GLY A 83 -14.94 -6.44 1.61
CA GLY A 83 -15.15 -5.07 1.15
C GLY A 83 -14.22 -4.06 1.83
N ILE A 84 -12.97 -4.44 2.13
CA ILE A 84 -12.01 -3.56 2.79
C ILE A 84 -10.66 -3.51 2.07
N ALA A 85 -9.99 -2.37 2.21
CA ALA A 85 -8.61 -2.21 1.80
C ALA A 85 -7.82 -1.36 2.80
N ARG A 86 -6.52 -1.63 2.91
CA ARG A 86 -5.57 -0.83 3.67
C ARG A 86 -4.54 -0.24 2.71
N THR A 87 -4.39 1.06 2.75
CA THR A 87 -3.24 1.76 2.12
C THR A 87 -2.16 2.00 3.15
N THR A 88 -1.11 2.77 2.86
CA THR A 88 -0.15 3.20 3.91
C THR A 88 -0.82 4.06 4.99
N ASN A 89 -1.82 4.88 4.63
CA ASN A 89 -2.31 5.94 5.53
C ASN A 89 -3.73 5.76 6.04
N ARG A 90 -4.62 5.06 5.30
CA ARG A 90 -6.00 4.81 5.75
C ARG A 90 -6.50 3.40 5.44
N TRP A 91 -7.52 2.99 6.19
CA TRP A 91 -8.48 1.95 5.80
C TRP A 91 -9.54 2.55 4.88
N TYR A 92 -9.99 1.75 3.92
CA TYR A 92 -11.08 2.06 3.01
C TYR A 92 -12.11 0.94 3.09
N SER A 93 -13.38 1.32 3.20
CA SER A 93 -14.49 0.45 2.83
C SER A 93 -14.68 0.54 1.32
N LEU A 94 -14.68 -0.60 0.64
CA LEU A 94 -14.79 -0.69 -0.80
C LEU A 94 -16.27 -0.63 -1.21
N GLY A 95 -16.58 0.31 -2.11
CA GLY A 95 -17.87 0.35 -2.80
C GLY A 95 -17.88 -0.59 -4.00
N SER A 96 -18.75 -0.31 -4.96
CA SER A 96 -18.81 -1.05 -6.22
C SER A 96 -17.49 -0.97 -6.98
N LEU A 97 -16.96 -2.13 -7.38
CA LEU A 97 -15.80 -2.19 -8.25
C LEU A 97 -16.16 -1.57 -9.61
N LEU A 98 -15.32 -0.68 -10.12
CA LEU A 98 -15.42 -0.24 -11.49
C LEU A 98 -15.03 -1.41 -12.40
N VAL A 99 -16.03 -2.01 -13.03
CA VAL A 99 -15.78 -2.91 -14.16
C VAL A 99 -15.53 -2.01 -15.37
N GLN A 100 -14.28 -1.96 -15.82
CA GLN A 100 -13.98 -1.33 -17.09
C GLN A 100 -14.70 -2.14 -18.19
N GLN A 101 -15.79 -1.62 -18.73
CA GLN A 101 -16.25 -2.07 -20.04
C GLN A 101 -15.15 -1.70 -21.03
N GLU A 102 -14.79 -2.67 -21.89
CA GLU A 102 -13.68 -2.56 -22.81
C GLU A 102 -13.74 -1.22 -23.56
N LEU A 103 -12.66 -0.44 -23.44
CA LEU A 103 -12.34 0.62 -24.38
C LEU A 103 -12.04 -0.05 -25.74
N GLN A 104 -13.10 -0.50 -26.42
CA GLN A 104 -13.10 -0.78 -27.85
C GLN A 104 -13.88 0.35 -28.54
N SER A 105 -13.14 1.39 -28.92
CA SER A 105 -13.50 2.27 -30.05
C SER A 105 -12.21 2.91 -30.58
#